data_AF-A0A4Q3WJI5-F1
#
_entry.id   AF-A0A4Q3WJI5-F1
#
_cell.length_a   1.000
_cell.length_b   1.000
_cell.length_c   1.000
_cell.angle_alpha   90.00
_cell.angle_beta   90.00
_cell.angle_gamma   90.00
#
_symmetry.space_group_name_H-M   'P 1'
#
loop_
_entity.id
_entity.type
_entity.pdbx_description
1 polymer ?
#
loop_
_entity_poly.entity_id
_entity_poly.type
_entity_poly.pdbx_seq_one_letter_code
_entity_poly.pdbx_strand_id
1 'polypeptide(L)'
;MNQKELLLSAARIFEKATGFPVAFSGATVLKESTRSCVLRCYVDSQRTDIQTVILKQIKDDPARGFSDWASLAFLANIPEVHSAVPQFYGGDAEANFYLMEDLGPIQTLEDFLAGNDLAAFEAAISGLAIKMARVSGATLHLEGAFDAIRSGLPAHQEIGHHCEAKAWMNKSSKILDWFTALGCSAPPGFQPSLKTVFNTY
;
A
#
# COMPACT_ATOMS: atom_id res chain seq x y z
N MET A 1 16.82 -16.77 1.11
CA MET A 1 16.31 -17.12 -0.23
C MET A 1 17.04 -16.28 -1.27
N ASN A 2 17.57 -16.89 -2.33
CA ASN A 2 18.19 -16.13 -3.43
C ASN A 2 17.11 -15.60 -4.39
N GLN A 3 17.47 -14.68 -5.29
CA GLN A 3 16.52 -14.05 -6.22
C GLN A 3 15.81 -15.06 -7.14
N LYS A 4 16.49 -16.16 -7.51
CA LYS A 4 15.90 -17.19 -8.38
C LYS A 4 14.79 -17.96 -7.65
N GLU A 5 15.02 -18.36 -6.41
CA GLU A 5 14.00 -19.00 -5.56
C GLU A 5 12.79 -18.08 -5.31
N LEU A 6 13.06 -16.79 -5.07
CA LEU A 6 12.02 -15.77 -4.90
C LEU A 6 11.11 -15.69 -6.14
N LEU A 7 11.70 -15.59 -7.33
CA LEU A 7 10.95 -15.52 -8.59
C LEU A 7 10.17 -16.81 -8.88
N LEU A 8 10.71 -17.98 -8.52
CA LEU A 8 9.99 -19.25 -8.66
C LEU A 8 8.77 -19.34 -7.73
N SER A 9 8.89 -18.94 -6.47
CA SER A 9 7.73 -18.88 -5.54
C SER A 9 6.70 -17.89 -6.06
N ALA A 10 7.14 -16.71 -6.48
CA ALA A 10 6.28 -15.67 -7.02
C ALA A 10 5.54 -16.12 -8.29
N ALA A 11 6.20 -16.83 -9.21
CA ALA A 11 5.58 -17.33 -10.43
C ALA A 11 4.41 -18.29 -10.14
N ARG A 12 4.57 -19.20 -9.17
CA ARG A 12 3.51 -20.13 -8.76
C ARG A 12 2.29 -19.41 -8.18
N ILE A 13 2.53 -18.37 -7.39
CA ILE A 13 1.46 -17.55 -6.79
C ILE A 13 0.69 -16.81 -7.88
N PHE A 14 1.42 -16.20 -8.81
CA PHE A 14 0.83 -15.47 -9.92
C PHE A 14 0.06 -16.39 -10.89
N GLU A 15 0.59 -17.57 -11.18
CA GLU A 15 -0.12 -18.63 -11.94
C GLU A 15 -1.42 -19.03 -11.24
N LYS A 16 -1.40 -19.24 -9.92
CA LYS A 16 -2.61 -19.54 -9.15
C LYS A 16 -3.65 -18.42 -9.22
N ALA A 17 -3.20 -17.16 -9.19
CA ALA A 17 -4.10 -16.01 -9.22
C ALA A 17 -4.71 -15.75 -10.60
N THR A 18 -3.97 -16.07 -11.67
CA THR A 18 -4.38 -15.77 -13.05
C THR A 18 -4.95 -16.98 -13.79
N GLY A 19 -4.64 -18.20 -13.34
CA GLY A 19 -5.06 -19.45 -13.98
C GLY A 19 -4.23 -19.86 -15.20
N PHE A 20 -3.06 -19.24 -15.42
CA PHE A 20 -2.21 -19.53 -16.58
C PHE A 20 -0.75 -19.81 -16.17
N PRO A 21 -0.06 -20.71 -16.88
CA PRO A 21 1.37 -20.95 -16.66
C PRO A 21 2.18 -19.68 -16.90
N VAL A 22 3.00 -19.31 -15.92
CA VAL A 22 3.85 -18.12 -15.98
C VAL A 22 5.26 -18.46 -15.53
N ALA A 23 6.24 -17.92 -16.26
CA ALA A 23 7.61 -17.77 -15.79
C ALA A 23 7.95 -16.29 -15.67
N PHE A 24 8.94 -15.96 -14.82
CA PHE A 24 9.55 -14.64 -14.84
C PHE A 24 10.90 -14.71 -15.53
N SER A 25 11.08 -13.94 -16.61
CA SER A 25 12.34 -13.90 -17.38
C SER A 25 13.45 -13.11 -16.66
N GLY A 26 13.08 -12.28 -15.69
CA GLY A 26 14.00 -11.54 -14.84
C GLY A 26 13.26 -10.52 -13.98
N ALA A 27 14.02 -9.69 -13.27
CA ALA A 27 13.47 -8.56 -12.54
C ALA A 27 14.44 -7.38 -12.46
N THR A 28 13.91 -6.16 -12.41
CA THR A 28 14.65 -4.93 -12.10
C THR A 28 14.29 -4.41 -10.71
N VAL A 29 15.29 -3.92 -9.97
CA VAL A 29 15.05 -3.28 -8.68
C VAL A 29 14.52 -1.87 -8.92
N LEU A 30 13.31 -1.59 -8.46
CA LEU A 30 12.73 -0.24 -8.48
C LEU A 30 13.08 0.55 -7.22
N LYS A 31 13.16 -0.14 -6.08
CA LYS A 31 13.48 0.48 -4.79
C LYS A 31 14.15 -0.52 -3.88
N GLU A 32 15.22 -0.08 -3.22
CA GLU A 32 15.90 -0.82 -2.16
C GLU A 32 15.98 0.06 -0.91
N SER A 33 15.56 -0.49 0.22
CA SER A 33 15.53 0.21 1.50
C SER A 33 15.61 -0.79 2.64
N THR A 34 15.90 -0.31 3.86
CA THR A 34 15.94 -1.14 5.07
C THR A 34 14.64 -1.91 5.31
N ARG A 35 13.48 -1.32 5.00
CA ARG A 35 12.16 -1.92 5.29
C ARG A 35 11.61 -2.79 4.16
N SER A 36 12.02 -2.56 2.92
CA SER A 36 11.48 -3.29 1.78
C SER A 36 12.37 -3.20 0.53
N CYS A 37 12.31 -4.23 -0.30
CA CYS A 37 12.79 -4.22 -1.68
C CYS A 37 11.61 -4.35 -2.65
N VAL A 38 11.55 -3.49 -3.66
CA VAL A 38 10.51 -3.50 -4.70
C VAL A 38 11.15 -3.88 -6.02
N LEU A 39 10.67 -4.96 -6.62
CA LEU A 39 11.12 -5.50 -7.89
C LEU A 39 10.02 -5.41 -8.93
N ARG A 40 10.37 -5.04 -10.15
CA ARG A 40 9.54 -5.23 -11.34
C ARG A 40 9.96 -6.53 -12.01
N CYS A 41 9.09 -7.53 -11.96
CA CYS A 41 9.29 -8.83 -12.55
C CYS A 41 8.72 -8.85 -13.97
N TYR A 42 9.48 -9.34 -14.94
CA TYR A 42 9.05 -9.45 -16.33
C TYR A 42 8.34 -10.78 -16.55
N VAL A 43 7.08 -10.71 -16.98
CA VAL A 43 6.23 -11.87 -17.22
C VAL A 43 6.58 -12.47 -18.56
N ASP A 44 7.02 -13.73 -18.55
CA ASP A 44 7.14 -14.57 -19.73
C ASP A 44 5.91 -15.50 -19.77
N SER A 45 4.91 -15.10 -20.56
CA SER A 45 3.67 -15.85 -20.72
C SER A 45 3.06 -15.59 -22.10
N GLN A 46 2.08 -16.41 -22.48
CA GLN A 46 1.30 -16.20 -23.71
C GLN A 46 0.34 -15.00 -23.62
N ARG A 47 0.14 -14.42 -22.42
CA ARG A 47 -0.69 -13.22 -22.24
C ARG A 47 0.13 -11.97 -22.53
N THR A 48 -0.42 -11.10 -23.37
CA THR A 48 0.23 -9.84 -23.78
C THR A 48 -0.23 -8.62 -22.97
N ASP A 49 -1.32 -8.76 -22.21
CA ASP A 49 -1.92 -7.69 -21.42
C ASP A 49 -1.31 -7.54 -20.02
N ILE A 50 -0.55 -8.53 -19.53
CA ILE A 50 0.32 -8.37 -18.34
C ILE A 50 1.75 -8.72 -18.72
N GLN A 51 2.57 -7.69 -18.88
CA GLN A 51 3.99 -7.82 -19.22
C GLN A 51 4.91 -7.75 -18.00
N THR A 52 4.42 -7.11 -16.93
CA THR A 52 5.17 -6.93 -15.69
C THR A 52 4.26 -7.05 -14.46
N VAL A 53 4.87 -7.46 -13.35
CA VAL A 53 4.24 -7.55 -12.03
C VAL A 53 5.21 -6.97 -11.00
N ILE A 54 4.69 -6.30 -9.97
CA ILE A 54 5.51 -5.84 -8.85
C ILE A 54 5.58 -6.91 -7.78
N LEU A 55 6.80 -7.26 -7.38
CA LEU A 55 7.09 -8.01 -6.16
C LEU A 55 7.60 -7.05 -5.10
N LYS A 56 6.94 -6.99 -3.95
CA LYS A 56 7.46 -6.27 -2.78
C LYS A 56 7.87 -7.24 -1.70
N GLN A 57 9.17 -7.28 -1.42
CA GLN A 57 9.77 -8.02 -0.33
C GLN A 57 9.79 -7.17 0.94
N ILE A 58 9.35 -7.76 2.04
CA ILE A 58 9.32 -7.21 3.39
C ILE A 58 10.63 -7.56 4.10
N LYS A 59 11.25 -6.59 4.76
CA LYS A 59 12.54 -6.74 5.48
C LYS A 59 12.38 -6.40 6.97
N ASP A 60 12.97 -5.30 7.43
CA ASP A 60 13.17 -5.00 8.86
C ASP A 60 11.90 -4.57 9.64
N ASP A 61 10.76 -4.40 8.97
CA ASP A 61 9.49 -3.94 9.59
C ASP A 61 8.32 -4.84 9.11
N PRO A 62 8.26 -6.09 9.59
CA PRO A 62 7.25 -7.05 9.15
C PRO A 62 5.85 -6.59 9.50
N ALA A 63 5.67 -5.92 10.63
CA ALA A 63 4.37 -5.43 11.04
C ALA A 63 3.78 -4.47 10.00
N ARG A 64 4.56 -3.48 9.52
CA ARG A 64 4.11 -2.58 8.45
C ARG A 64 4.01 -3.28 7.11
N GLY A 65 4.99 -4.10 6.76
CA GLY A 65 5.00 -4.83 5.49
C GLY A 65 3.77 -5.73 5.30
N PHE A 66 3.37 -6.45 6.35
CA PHE A 66 2.17 -7.29 6.32
C PHE A 66 0.87 -6.49 6.46
N SER A 67 0.90 -5.27 7.03
CA SER A 67 -0.24 -4.36 6.96
C SER A 67 -0.45 -3.81 5.54
N ASP A 68 0.62 -3.49 4.80
CA ASP A 68 0.52 -3.10 3.39
C ASP A 68 -0.07 -4.25 2.54
N TRP A 69 0.40 -5.48 2.77
CA TRP A 69 -0.18 -6.68 2.17
C TRP A 69 -1.67 -6.78 2.50
N ALA A 70 -2.01 -6.81 3.79
CA ALA A 70 -3.39 -7.01 4.24
C ALA A 70 -4.33 -5.97 3.62
N SER A 71 -3.86 -4.72 3.49
CA SER A 71 -4.62 -3.63 2.88
C SER A 71 -4.94 -3.93 1.42
N LEU A 72 -3.97 -4.35 0.62
CA LEU A 72 -4.21 -4.70 -0.79
C LEU A 72 -5.09 -5.94 -0.94
N ALA A 73 -4.85 -6.98 -0.15
CA ALA A 73 -5.68 -8.19 -0.16
C ALA A 73 -7.13 -7.89 0.23
N PHE A 74 -7.34 -7.00 1.21
CA PHE A 74 -8.66 -6.52 1.62
C PHE A 74 -9.34 -5.73 0.50
N LEU A 75 -8.66 -4.72 -0.05
CA LEU A 75 -9.22 -3.84 -1.09
C LEU A 75 -9.49 -4.60 -2.40
N ALA A 76 -8.76 -5.68 -2.69
CA ALA A 76 -9.04 -6.55 -3.81
C ALA A 76 -10.42 -7.24 -3.73
N ASN A 77 -11.01 -7.36 -2.54
CA ASN A 77 -12.35 -7.92 -2.35
C ASN A 77 -13.48 -6.88 -2.45
N ILE A 78 -13.16 -5.61 -2.74
CA ILE A 78 -14.14 -4.50 -2.82
C ILE A 78 -14.18 -3.99 -4.27
N PRO A 79 -15.17 -4.42 -5.09
CA PRO A 79 -15.25 -4.04 -6.50
C PRO A 79 -15.25 -2.54 -6.76
N GLU A 80 -15.85 -1.75 -5.87
CA GLU A 80 -16.00 -0.30 -5.98
C GLU A 80 -14.67 0.45 -6.02
N VAL A 81 -13.60 -0.15 -5.48
CA VAL A 81 -12.28 0.48 -5.37
C VAL A 81 -11.24 -0.09 -6.33
N HIS A 82 -11.57 -1.09 -7.16
CA HIS A 82 -10.62 -1.71 -8.09
C HIS A 82 -9.94 -0.70 -9.05
N SER A 83 -10.61 0.42 -9.37
CA SER A 83 -10.02 1.50 -10.19
C SER A 83 -9.12 2.48 -9.41
N ALA A 84 -9.02 2.32 -8.10
CA ALA A 84 -8.29 3.19 -7.19
C ALA A 84 -7.09 2.50 -6.53
N VAL A 85 -6.95 1.18 -6.67
CA VAL A 85 -5.90 0.38 -6.05
C VAL A 85 -5.28 -0.57 -7.07
N PRO A 86 -3.98 -0.91 -6.95
CA PRO A 86 -3.39 -1.99 -7.75
C PRO A 86 -4.08 -3.33 -7.48
N GLN A 87 -4.21 -4.18 -8.49
CA GLN A 87 -4.64 -5.57 -8.26
C GLN A 87 -3.66 -6.30 -7.34
N PHE A 88 -4.20 -7.18 -6.49
CA PHE A 88 -3.42 -8.05 -5.61
C PHE A 88 -3.39 -9.47 -6.17
N TYR A 89 -2.20 -10.03 -6.40
CA TYR A 89 -2.05 -11.37 -6.96
C TYR A 89 -1.71 -12.45 -5.91
N GLY A 90 -1.58 -12.07 -4.64
CA GLY A 90 -1.17 -13.00 -3.57
C GLY A 90 0.25 -12.74 -3.07
N GLY A 91 0.74 -13.64 -2.22
CA GLY A 91 2.11 -13.59 -1.72
C GLY A 91 2.49 -14.83 -0.92
N ASP A 92 3.71 -14.82 -0.41
CA ASP A 92 4.27 -15.85 0.47
C ASP A 92 4.76 -15.19 1.76
N ALA A 93 4.07 -15.48 2.87
CA ALA A 93 4.39 -14.90 4.16
C ALA A 93 5.67 -15.49 4.77
N GLU A 94 6.00 -16.76 4.47
CA GLU A 94 7.24 -17.39 4.94
C GLU A 94 8.45 -16.78 4.21
N ALA A 95 8.28 -16.47 2.93
CA ALA A 95 9.28 -15.80 2.11
C ALA A 95 9.23 -14.26 2.20
N ASN A 96 8.32 -13.69 3.00
CA ASN A 96 8.16 -12.26 3.24
C ASN A 96 7.95 -11.42 1.97
N PHE A 97 7.08 -11.82 1.04
CA PHE A 97 6.77 -11.00 -0.14
C PHE A 97 5.33 -11.11 -0.62
N TYR A 98 4.87 -10.10 -1.34
CA TYR A 98 3.63 -10.16 -2.11
C TYR A 98 3.75 -9.58 -3.51
N LEU A 99 2.74 -9.89 -4.32
CA LEU A 99 2.62 -9.51 -5.73
C LEU A 99 1.44 -8.58 -5.95
N MET A 100 1.68 -7.54 -6.73
CA MET A 100 0.65 -6.59 -7.13
C MET A 100 0.84 -6.12 -8.58
N GLU A 101 -0.22 -5.57 -9.16
CA GLU A 101 -0.21 -4.93 -10.46
C GLU A 101 0.93 -3.90 -10.58
N ASP A 102 1.59 -3.92 -11.73
CA ASP A 102 2.52 -2.87 -12.11
C ASP A 102 1.78 -1.78 -12.87
N LEU A 103 1.64 -0.61 -12.24
CA LEU A 103 1.01 0.56 -12.85
C LEU A 103 1.90 1.22 -13.93
N GLY A 104 3.10 0.69 -14.16
CA GLY A 104 4.04 1.19 -15.15
C GLY A 104 4.80 2.44 -14.68
N PRO A 105 5.49 3.13 -15.61
CA PRO A 105 6.12 4.42 -15.33
C PRO A 105 5.04 5.51 -15.27
N ILE A 106 4.59 5.83 -14.05
CA ILE A 106 3.61 6.91 -13.81
C ILE A 106 4.25 8.08 -13.07
N GLN A 107 3.76 9.28 -13.35
CA GLN A 107 4.12 10.47 -12.58
C GLN A 107 3.60 10.35 -11.15
N THR A 108 4.47 10.64 -10.20
CA THR A 108 4.16 10.73 -8.78
C THR A 108 3.60 12.11 -8.45
N LEU A 109 2.96 12.23 -7.28
CA LEU A 109 2.55 13.55 -6.78
C LEU A 109 3.76 14.49 -6.59
N GLU A 110 4.93 13.94 -6.25
CA GLU A 110 6.19 14.70 -6.16
C GLU A 110 6.59 15.30 -7.50
N ASP A 111 6.40 14.57 -8.61
CA ASP A 111 6.66 15.10 -9.96
C ASP A 111 5.75 16.28 -10.29
N PHE A 112 4.47 16.22 -9.90
CA PHE A 112 3.55 17.35 -10.07
C PHE A 112 3.90 18.54 -9.16
N LEU A 113 4.34 18.28 -7.92
CA LEU A 113 4.79 19.31 -6.98
C LEU A 113 6.08 20.00 -7.43
N ALA A 114 7.00 19.27 -8.05
CA ALA A 114 8.25 19.79 -8.59
C ALA A 114 8.07 20.50 -9.95
N GLY A 115 6.92 20.29 -10.60
CA GLY A 115 6.58 20.93 -11.87
C GLY A 115 6.11 22.38 -11.71
N ASN A 116 5.93 23.05 -12.85
CA ASN A 116 5.44 24.44 -12.92
C ASN A 116 4.02 24.55 -13.51
N ASP A 117 3.33 23.42 -13.70
CA ASP A 117 1.97 23.38 -14.25
C ASP A 117 0.95 23.30 -13.11
N LEU A 118 0.44 24.46 -12.71
CA LEU A 118 -0.55 24.59 -11.64
C LEU A 118 -1.85 23.81 -11.95
N ALA A 119 -2.31 23.82 -13.21
CA ALA A 119 -3.55 23.15 -13.58
C ALA A 119 -3.41 21.62 -13.49
N ALA A 120 -2.26 21.09 -13.93
CA ALA A 120 -1.96 19.66 -13.77
C ALA A 120 -1.85 19.26 -12.29
N PHE A 121 -1.25 20.11 -11.45
CA PHE A 121 -1.14 19.87 -10.02
C PHE A 121 -2.51 19.89 -9.31
N GLU A 122 -3.35 20.89 -9.59
CA GLU A 122 -4.71 20.97 -9.05
C GLU A 122 -5.55 19.74 -9.45
N ALA A 123 -5.45 19.31 -10.70
CA ALA A 123 -6.10 18.10 -11.18
C ALA A 123 -5.58 16.83 -10.47
N ALA A 124 -4.27 16.73 -10.25
CA ALA A 124 -3.66 15.59 -9.54
C ALA A 124 -4.10 15.51 -8.07
N ILE A 125 -4.10 16.63 -7.34
CA ILE A 125 -4.57 16.67 -5.94
C ILE A 125 -6.07 16.37 -5.86
N SER A 126 -6.87 16.94 -6.75
CA SER A 126 -8.33 16.67 -6.79
C SER A 126 -8.60 15.19 -7.06
N GLY A 127 -7.87 14.60 -8.02
CA GLY A 127 -7.96 13.19 -8.33
C GLY A 127 -7.56 12.29 -7.15
N LEU A 128 -6.50 12.65 -6.43
CA LEU A 128 -6.09 11.95 -5.21
C LEU A 128 -7.17 12.04 -4.13
N ALA A 129 -7.70 13.24 -3.86
CA ALA A 129 -8.76 13.45 -2.86
C ALA A 129 -10.02 12.61 -3.18
N ILE A 130 -10.44 12.58 -4.44
CA ILE A 130 -11.58 11.76 -4.89
C ILE A 130 -11.31 10.27 -4.70
N LYS A 131 -10.12 9.78 -5.09
CA LYS A 131 -9.75 8.37 -4.91
C LYS A 131 -9.70 7.98 -3.43
N MET A 132 -9.12 8.82 -2.58
CA MET A 132 -9.11 8.60 -1.13
C MET A 132 -10.54 8.57 -0.57
N ALA A 133 -11.39 9.53 -0.93
CA ALA A 133 -12.78 9.56 -0.47
C ALA A 133 -13.57 8.31 -0.89
N ARG A 134 -13.36 7.81 -2.12
CA ARG A 134 -13.96 6.56 -2.61
C ARG A 134 -13.51 5.36 -1.79
N VAL A 135 -12.20 5.24 -1.55
CA VAL A 135 -11.65 4.15 -0.72
C VAL A 135 -12.23 4.23 0.68
N SER A 136 -12.14 5.39 1.35
CA SER A 136 -12.66 5.57 2.70
C SER A 136 -14.16 5.28 2.81
N GLY A 137 -14.96 5.72 1.83
CA GLY A 137 -16.40 5.45 1.81
C GLY A 137 -16.72 3.97 1.60
N ALA A 138 -16.00 3.29 0.71
CA ALA A 138 -16.20 1.88 0.40
C ALA A 138 -15.72 0.94 1.52
N THR A 139 -14.76 1.38 2.35
CA THR A 139 -14.22 0.59 3.46
C THR A 139 -14.91 0.86 4.79
N LEU A 140 -15.87 1.78 4.84
CA LEU A 140 -16.54 2.17 6.08
C LEU A 140 -17.29 0.96 6.68
N HIS A 141 -17.09 0.70 7.97
CA HIS A 141 -17.68 -0.43 8.71
C HIS A 141 -17.19 -1.83 8.29
N LEU A 142 -16.10 -1.91 7.52
CA LEU A 142 -15.49 -3.17 7.08
C LEU A 142 -14.19 -3.50 7.83
N GLU A 143 -13.98 -2.91 9.01
CA GLU A 143 -12.77 -3.09 9.81
C GLU A 143 -12.55 -4.56 10.16
N GLY A 144 -13.62 -5.28 10.53
CA GLY A 144 -13.55 -6.71 10.86
C GLY A 144 -13.08 -7.58 9.69
N ALA A 145 -13.37 -7.19 8.44
CA ALA A 145 -12.91 -7.93 7.26
C ALA A 145 -11.40 -7.72 7.03
N PHE A 146 -10.90 -6.51 7.26
CA PHE A 146 -9.47 -6.24 7.25
C PHE A 146 -8.75 -6.98 8.38
N ASP A 147 -9.28 -6.93 9.61
CA ASP A 147 -8.69 -7.59 10.78
C ASP A 147 -8.60 -9.12 10.61
N ALA A 148 -9.60 -9.73 9.97
CA ALA A 148 -9.58 -11.16 9.63
C ALA A 148 -8.41 -11.52 8.70
N ILE A 149 -8.11 -10.68 7.70
CA ILE A 149 -6.94 -10.86 6.82
C ILE A 149 -5.65 -10.61 7.60
N ARG A 150 -5.59 -9.52 8.37
CA ARG A 150 -4.37 -9.12 9.09
C ARG A 150 -3.95 -10.14 10.13
N SER A 151 -4.90 -10.73 10.86
CA SER A 151 -4.67 -11.75 11.89
C SER A 151 -4.11 -13.06 11.33
N GLY A 152 -4.34 -13.34 10.03
CA GLY A 152 -3.73 -14.45 9.31
C GLY A 152 -2.27 -14.24 8.90
N LEU A 153 -1.71 -13.05 9.11
CA LEU A 153 -0.35 -12.69 8.71
C LEU A 153 0.58 -12.48 9.91
N PRO A 154 1.92 -12.63 9.73
CA PRO A 154 2.89 -12.40 10.80
C PRO A 154 2.84 -10.99 11.38
N ALA A 155 3.34 -10.84 12.61
CA ALA A 155 3.46 -9.56 13.33
C ALA A 155 2.14 -8.77 13.49
N HIS A 156 0.98 -9.44 13.47
CA HIS A 156 -0.35 -8.78 13.50
C HIS A 156 -0.68 -8.05 14.80
N GLN A 157 0.03 -8.35 15.90
CA GLN A 157 -0.19 -7.72 17.20
C GLN A 157 0.62 -6.43 17.38
N GLU A 158 1.58 -6.16 16.50
CA GLU A 158 2.53 -5.06 16.64
C GLU A 158 2.00 -3.73 16.09
N ILE A 159 1.03 -3.79 15.18
CA ILE A 159 0.39 -2.62 14.57
C ILE A 159 -1.12 -2.84 14.59
N GLY A 160 -1.84 -1.80 14.99
CA GLY A 160 -3.29 -1.74 15.03
C GLY A 160 -3.74 -0.34 15.44
N HIS A 161 -5.04 -0.06 15.33
CA HIS A 161 -5.59 1.27 15.59
C HIS A 161 -5.18 1.83 16.96
N HIS A 162 -5.04 0.99 17.98
CA HIS A 162 -4.63 1.38 19.33
C HIS A 162 -3.16 1.89 19.35
N CYS A 163 -2.25 1.16 18.69
CA CYS A 163 -0.85 1.54 18.58
C CYS A 163 -0.67 2.83 17.76
N GLU A 164 -1.43 2.97 16.67
CA GLU A 164 -1.43 4.18 15.85
C GLU A 164 -2.02 5.36 16.59
N ALA A 165 -3.21 5.23 17.20
CA ALA A 165 -3.86 6.30 17.95
C ALA A 165 -2.94 6.82 19.07
N LYS A 166 -2.28 5.91 19.79
CA LYS A 166 -1.24 6.26 20.78
C LYS A 166 -0.06 6.99 20.16
N ALA A 167 0.42 6.55 18.99
CA ALA A 167 1.52 7.22 18.29
C ALA A 167 1.14 8.63 17.80
N TRP A 168 -0.07 8.79 17.26
CA TRP A 168 -0.62 10.08 16.83
C TRP A 168 -0.78 11.05 18.02
N MET A 169 -1.30 10.57 19.15
CA MET A 169 -1.42 11.37 20.37
C MET A 169 -0.05 11.82 20.92
N ASN A 170 0.90 10.88 21.01
CA ASN A 170 2.27 11.16 21.48
C ASN A 170 3.05 12.11 20.56
N LYS A 171 2.70 12.16 19.28
CA LYS A 171 3.35 13.01 18.26
C LYS A 171 2.49 14.21 17.85
N SER A 172 1.44 14.52 18.61
CA SER A 172 0.48 15.57 18.26
C SER A 172 1.13 16.94 18.06
N SER A 173 2.20 17.26 18.80
CA SER A 173 3.00 18.47 18.62
C SER A 173 3.62 18.57 17.21
N LYS A 174 4.17 17.48 16.67
CA LYS A 174 4.74 17.46 15.32
C LYS A 174 3.70 17.73 14.23
N ILE A 175 2.45 17.37 14.47
CA ILE A 175 1.36 17.63 13.51
C ILE A 175 1.02 19.13 13.54
N LEU A 176 1.06 19.76 14.71
CA LEU A 176 0.91 21.21 14.83
C LEU A 176 2.07 21.96 14.15
N ASP A 177 3.28 21.41 14.18
CA ASP A 177 4.42 21.96 13.44
C ASP A 177 4.16 21.95 11.92
N TRP A 178 3.47 20.93 11.38
CA TRP A 178 3.09 20.90 9.96
C TRP A 178 2.09 21.99 9.60
N PHE A 179 1.05 22.21 10.42
CA PHE A 179 0.12 23.33 10.22
C PHE A 179 0.87 24.67 10.20
N THR A 180 1.78 24.86 11.16
CA THR A 180 2.63 26.06 11.25
C THR A 180 3.51 26.21 10.00
N ALA A 181 4.18 25.16 9.56
CA ALA A 181 5.04 25.17 8.38
C ALA A 181 4.26 25.48 7.08
N LEU A 182 3.01 25.06 7.01
CA LEU A 182 2.10 25.34 5.90
C LEU A 182 1.41 26.71 6.00
N GLY A 183 1.69 27.48 7.06
CA GLY A 183 1.07 28.79 7.27
C GLY A 183 -0.45 28.72 7.53
N CYS A 184 -0.96 27.57 7.99
CA CYS A 184 -2.37 27.37 8.29
C CYS A 184 -2.59 27.05 9.78
N SER A 185 -3.76 27.39 10.29
CA SER A 185 -4.14 27.01 11.67
C SER A 185 -4.70 25.59 11.68
N ALA A 186 -4.45 24.86 12.77
CA ALA A 186 -5.16 23.61 13.01
C ALA A 186 -6.68 23.86 13.07
N PRO A 187 -7.51 22.97 12.50
CA PRO A 187 -8.95 23.17 12.48
C PRO A 187 -9.54 23.16 13.90
N PRO A 188 -10.64 23.89 14.15
CA PRO A 188 -11.36 23.81 15.42
C PRO A 188 -11.71 22.36 15.76
N GLY A 189 -11.43 21.94 17.00
CA GLY A 189 -11.71 20.58 17.44
C GLY A 189 -10.61 19.55 17.15
N PHE A 190 -9.51 19.91 16.48
CA PHE A 190 -8.42 18.98 16.17
C PHE A 190 -7.91 18.17 17.38
N GLN A 191 -7.59 18.86 18.48
CA GLN A 191 -7.11 18.23 19.72
C GLN A 191 -8.18 17.34 20.39
N PRO A 192 -9.43 17.82 20.59
CA PRO A 192 -10.54 16.96 21.00
C PRO A 192 -10.71 15.71 20.14
N SER A 193 -10.65 15.84 18.80
CA SER A 193 -10.80 14.71 17.87
C SER A 193 -9.68 13.69 18.02
N LEU A 194 -8.42 14.14 18.11
CA LEU A 194 -7.29 13.23 18.38
C LEU A 194 -7.48 12.47 19.70
N LYS A 195 -7.93 13.15 20.75
CA LYS A 195 -8.22 12.53 22.05
C LYS A 195 -9.37 11.53 21.98
N THR A 196 -10.41 11.83 21.21
CA THR A 196 -11.51 10.89 20.95
C THR A 196 -10.99 9.62 20.28
N VAL A 197 -10.22 9.75 19.20
CA VAL A 197 -9.62 8.59 18.50
C VAL A 197 -8.77 7.74 19.46
N PHE A 198 -7.93 8.38 20.29
CA PHE A 198 -7.11 7.71 21.30
C PHE A 198 -7.91 7.00 22.41
N ASN A 199 -9.11 7.48 22.73
CA ASN A 199 -9.95 6.83 23.74
C ASN A 199 -10.82 5.72 23.14
N THR A 200 -11.10 5.80 21.83
CA THR A 200 -11.87 4.78 21.10
C THR A 200 -11.02 3.55 20.78
N TYR A 201 -9.73 3.75 20.52
CA TYR A 201 -8.73 2.71 20.30
C TYR A 201 -7.57 2.92 21.28
#